data_AF-A0A9E0F6U4-F1
#
_entry.id   AF-A0A9E0F6U4-F1
#
_cell.length_a   1.000
_cell.length_b   1.000
_cell.length_c   1.000
_cell.angle_alpha   90.00
_cell.angle_beta   90.00
_cell.angle_gamma   90.00
#
_symmetry.space_group_name_H-M   'P 1'
#
loop_
_entity.id
_entity.type
_entity.pdbx_description
1 polymer ?
#
loop_
_entity_poly.entity_id
_entity_poly.type
_entity_poly.pdbx_seq_one_letter_code
_entity_poly.pdbx_strand_id
1 'polypeptide(L)'
;MLSKSQARLFFIIGTVAFSGVFLWLTVDTMRKIPQQTRQQNITAEVNRGKLIWDANNCMGCHTIFGEGAYYAPELTKAYERRGEQWLTLFLKDPEALYPGQRKMVNYHFSDAEIADVIAFLKWVGEVDLNGFPAKPTLSQTK
;
A
#
# COMPACT_ATOMS: atom_id res chain seq x y z
N MET A 1 27.43 39.87 6.66
CA MET A 1 27.37 38.58 7.40
C MET A 1 26.40 38.75 8.56
N LEU A 2 25.55 37.76 8.83
CA LEU A 2 24.64 37.81 10.00
C LEU A 2 25.46 37.76 11.30
N SER A 3 25.04 38.51 12.32
CA SER A 3 25.60 38.34 13.67
C SER A 3 25.18 37.00 14.28
N LYS A 4 25.92 36.53 15.30
CA LYS A 4 25.62 35.27 16.00
C LYS A 4 24.19 35.23 16.57
N SER A 5 23.69 36.36 17.08
CA SER A 5 22.32 36.47 17.60
C SER A 5 21.27 36.42 16.48
N GLN A 6 21.51 37.10 15.36
CA GLN A 6 20.62 37.06 14.20
C GLN A 6 20.56 35.66 13.58
N ALA A 7 21.71 34.98 13.48
CA ALA A 7 21.76 33.60 13.01
C ALA A 7 20.98 32.65 13.94
N ARG A 8 21.18 32.76 15.26
CA ARG A 8 20.42 31.97 16.25
C ARG A 8 18.91 32.22 16.15
N LEU A 9 18.50 33.48 16.04
CA LEU A 9 17.09 33.85 15.91
C LEU A 9 16.48 33.27 14.63
N PHE A 10 17.19 33.38 13.51
CA PHE A 10 16.77 32.80 12.23
C PHE A 10 16.53 31.29 12.34
N PHE A 11 17.47 30.55 12.95
CA PHE A 11 17.31 29.11 13.14
C PHE A 11 16.11 28.77 14.03
N ILE A 12 15.94 29.46 15.17
CA ILE A 12 14.82 29.18 16.08
C ILE A 12 13.48 29.48 15.42
N ILE A 13 13.34 30.64 14.77
CA ILE A 13 12.10 31.00 14.07
C ILE A 13 11.82 30.00 12.94
N GLY A 14 12.84 29.66 12.14
CA GLY A 14 12.72 28.67 11.08
C GLY A 14 12.25 27.32 11.61
N THR A 15 12.92 26.80 12.65
CA THR A 15 12.54 25.54 13.30
C THR A 15 11.10 25.58 13.79
N VAL A 16 10.71 26.61 14.56
CA VAL A 16 9.33 26.73 15.08
C VAL A 16 8.32 26.81 13.94
N ALA A 17 8.59 27.59 12.89
CA ALA A 17 7.72 27.73 11.74
C ALA A 17 7.55 26.40 10.98
N PHE A 18 8.66 25.73 10.62
CA PHE A 18 8.61 24.46 9.89
C PHE A 18 8.02 23.33 10.75
N SER A 19 8.30 23.28 12.05
CA SER A 19 7.64 22.35 12.96
C SER A 19 6.13 22.62 13.05
N GLY A 20 5.72 23.89 13.10
CA GLY A 20 4.31 24.28 13.06
C GLY A 20 3.60 23.82 11.78
N VAL A 21 4.22 24.04 10.62
CA VAL A 21 3.72 23.57 9.32
C VAL A 21 3.63 22.05 9.27
N PHE A 22 4.65 21.35 9.74
CA PHE A 22 4.67 19.89 9.79
C PHE A 22 3.53 19.32 10.67
N LEU A 23 3.32 19.88 11.86
CA LEU A 23 2.23 19.48 12.75
C LEU A 23 0.87 19.76 12.13
N TRP A 24 0.71 20.91 11.48
CA TRP A 24 -0.52 21.26 10.77
C TRP A 24 -0.83 20.27 9.63
N LEU A 25 0.15 19.98 8.77
CA LEU A 25 0.02 19.00 7.68
C LEU A 25 -0.26 17.59 8.19
N THR A 26 0.33 17.22 9.33
CA THR A 26 0.08 15.92 9.98
C THR A 26 -1.39 15.84 10.43
N VAL A 27 -1.91 16.86 11.12
CA VAL A 27 -3.31 16.88 11.57
C VAL A 27 -4.27 16.90 10.38
N ASP A 28 -3.97 17.68 9.34
CA ASP A 28 -4.77 17.73 8.11
C ASP A 28 -4.84 16.36 7.43
N THR A 29 -3.70 15.69 7.29
CA THR A 29 -3.60 14.34 6.70
C THR A 29 -4.36 13.31 7.53
N MET A 30 -4.14 13.27 8.85
CA MET A 30 -4.78 12.30 9.75
C MET A 30 -6.32 12.45 9.77
N ARG A 31 -6.85 13.64 9.51
CA ARG A 31 -8.30 13.87 9.39
C ARG A 31 -8.89 13.32 8.08
N LYS A 32 -8.09 13.26 7.01
CA LYS A 32 -8.52 12.77 5.68
C LYS A 32 -8.38 11.26 5.52
N ILE A 33 -7.39 10.66 6.18
CA ILE A 33 -7.08 9.22 6.09
C ILE A 33 -8.32 8.33 6.24
N PRO A 34 -9.17 8.47 7.28
CA PRO A 34 -10.34 7.60 7.45
C PRO A 34 -11.27 7.53 6.23
N GLN A 35 -11.46 8.68 5.57
CA GLN A 35 -12.29 8.77 4.37
C GLN A 35 -11.58 8.17 3.16
N GLN A 36 -10.31 8.53 2.95
CA GLN A 36 -9.51 8.05 1.81
C GLN A 36 -9.31 6.53 1.84
N THR A 37 -9.08 5.96 3.03
CA THR A 37 -8.90 4.52 3.22
C THR A 37 -10.21 3.77 3.34
N ARG A 38 -11.37 4.44 3.21
CA ARG A 38 -12.71 3.84 3.42
C ARG A 38 -12.74 3.02 4.71
N GLN A 39 -12.33 3.61 5.83
CA GLN A 39 -12.11 2.91 7.10
C GLN A 39 -13.35 2.10 7.56
N GLN A 40 -14.55 2.56 7.25
CA GLN A 40 -15.81 1.87 7.52
C GLN A 40 -15.97 0.52 6.78
N ASN A 41 -15.20 0.29 5.71
CA ASN A 41 -15.21 -0.96 4.94
C ASN A 41 -14.16 -1.97 5.44
N ILE A 42 -13.39 -1.65 6.49
CA ILE A 42 -12.41 -2.57 7.07
C ILE A 42 -13.14 -3.61 7.92
N THR A 43 -13.37 -4.79 7.34
CA THR A 43 -14.00 -5.92 8.03
C THR A 43 -12.97 -6.74 8.83
N ALA A 44 -13.45 -7.76 9.55
CA ALA A 44 -12.57 -8.69 10.25
C ALA A 44 -11.65 -9.46 9.28
N GLU A 45 -12.16 -9.81 8.10
CA GLU A 45 -11.45 -10.47 7.00
C GLU A 45 -10.30 -9.59 6.50
N VAL A 46 -10.57 -8.30 6.25
CA VAL A 46 -9.55 -7.32 5.84
C VAL A 46 -8.42 -7.24 6.88
N ASN A 47 -8.78 -7.18 8.16
CA ASN A 47 -7.80 -7.15 9.25
C ASN A 47 -6.97 -8.44 9.31
N ARG A 48 -7.58 -9.62 9.19
CA ARG A 48 -6.86 -10.90 9.14
C ARG A 48 -5.94 -10.99 7.93
N GLY A 49 -6.41 -10.57 6.76
CA GLY A 49 -5.61 -10.53 5.53
C GLY A 49 -4.39 -9.62 5.65
N LYS A 50 -4.54 -8.45 6.29
CA LYS A 50 -3.40 -7.57 6.60
C LYS A 50 -2.39 -8.25 7.53
N LEU A 51 -2.86 -8.96 8.56
CA LEU A 51 -1.96 -9.68 9.47
C LEU A 51 -1.19 -10.79 8.74
N ILE A 52 -1.85 -11.53 7.85
CA ILE A 52 -1.20 -12.54 7.00
C ILE A 52 -0.14 -11.88 6.10
N TRP A 53 -0.48 -10.76 5.47
CA TRP A 53 0.42 -9.98 4.62
C TRP A 53 1.70 -9.56 5.36
N ASP A 54 1.55 -9.03 6.58
CA ASP A 54 2.67 -8.58 7.41
C ASP A 54 3.50 -9.77 7.94
N ALA A 55 2.85 -10.82 8.45
CA ALA A 55 3.51 -11.98 9.03
C ALA A 55 4.36 -12.76 8.02
N ASN A 56 3.97 -12.74 6.74
CA ASN A 56 4.68 -13.43 5.66
C ASN A 56 5.64 -12.52 4.89
N ASN A 57 5.90 -11.30 5.39
CA ASN A 57 6.80 -10.33 4.77
C ASN A 57 6.48 -10.08 3.28
N CYS A 58 5.20 -9.97 2.92
CA CYS A 58 4.81 -9.77 1.53
C CYS A 58 5.38 -8.47 0.93
N MET A 59 5.53 -7.41 1.74
CA MET A 59 6.23 -6.17 1.34
C MET A 59 7.74 -6.37 1.04
N GLY A 60 8.34 -7.46 1.51
CA GLY A 60 9.73 -7.81 1.19
C GLY A 60 9.94 -8.15 -0.29
N CYS A 61 8.87 -8.46 -1.02
CA CYS A 61 8.89 -8.71 -2.46
C CYS A 61 8.01 -7.73 -3.25
N HIS A 62 6.86 -7.36 -2.70
CA HIS A 62 5.84 -6.55 -3.37
C HIS A 62 5.79 -5.12 -2.83
N THR A 63 5.15 -4.24 -3.60
CA THR A 63 4.72 -2.92 -3.15
C THR A 63 3.20 -2.89 -3.00
N ILE A 64 2.70 -2.09 -2.04
CA ILE A 64 1.32 -1.58 -1.99
C ILE A 64 1.40 -0.07 -1.76
N PHE A 65 0.52 0.70 -2.40
CA PHE A 65 0.54 2.16 -2.36
C PHE A 65 1.88 2.79 -2.77
N GLY A 66 2.69 2.06 -3.55
CA GLY A 66 4.03 2.47 -3.96
C GLY A 66 5.16 2.13 -2.97
N GLU A 67 4.83 1.61 -1.79
CA GLU A 67 5.78 1.31 -0.71
C GLU A 67 6.02 -0.20 -0.58
N GLY A 68 7.29 -0.60 -0.41
CA GLY A 68 7.73 -2.01 -0.36
C GLY A 68 8.90 -2.31 -1.30
N ALA A 69 9.03 -3.56 -1.72
CA ALA A 69 10.11 -4.00 -2.60
C ALA A 69 9.69 -4.15 -4.08
N TYR A 70 10.69 -4.13 -4.96
CA TYR A 70 10.52 -4.16 -6.43
C TYR A 70 10.93 -5.50 -7.06
N TYR A 71 11.03 -6.56 -6.26
CA TYR A 71 11.27 -7.91 -6.79
C TYR A 71 10.02 -8.45 -7.51
N ALA A 72 8.84 -8.17 -6.99
CA ALA A 72 7.57 -8.62 -7.51
C ALA A 72 6.64 -7.43 -7.82
N PRO A 73 5.53 -7.63 -8.55
CA PRO A 73 4.68 -6.53 -8.98
C PRO A 73 4.02 -5.75 -7.83
N GLU A 74 3.73 -4.48 -8.09
CA GLU A 74 2.89 -3.62 -7.25
C GLU A 74 1.46 -4.17 -7.18
N LEU A 75 0.87 -4.28 -5.97
CA LEU A 75 -0.38 -4.99 -5.72
C LEU A 75 -1.60 -4.12 -5.42
N THR A 76 -1.48 -2.78 -5.39
CA THR A 76 -2.59 -1.87 -5.10
C THR A 76 -3.82 -2.19 -5.94
N LYS A 77 -3.66 -2.36 -7.24
CA LYS A 77 -4.76 -2.68 -8.17
C LYS A 77 -4.79 -4.15 -8.58
N ALA A 78 -4.21 -5.05 -7.78
CA ALA A 78 -4.17 -6.48 -8.11
C ALA A 78 -5.57 -7.10 -8.25
N TYR A 79 -6.46 -6.81 -7.30
CA TYR A 79 -7.85 -7.31 -7.32
C TYR A 79 -8.60 -6.83 -8.57
N GLU A 80 -8.53 -5.53 -8.88
CA GLU A 80 -9.15 -4.95 -10.09
C GLU A 80 -8.59 -5.58 -11.37
N ARG A 81 -7.27 -5.82 -11.45
CA ARG A 81 -6.60 -6.33 -12.66
C ARG A 81 -6.76 -7.82 -12.91
N ARG A 82 -6.99 -8.62 -11.86
CA ARG A 82 -6.97 -10.10 -11.95
C ARG A 82 -8.28 -10.76 -11.54
N GLY A 83 -9.04 -10.15 -10.64
CA GLY A 83 -10.25 -10.72 -10.06
C GLY A 83 -9.97 -11.80 -9.01
N GLU A 84 -10.99 -12.09 -8.22
CA GLU A 84 -10.93 -13.02 -7.08
C GLU A 84 -10.53 -14.44 -7.48
N GLN A 85 -11.16 -15.02 -8.51
CA GLN A 85 -10.90 -16.40 -8.93
C GLN A 85 -9.43 -16.62 -9.31
N TRP A 86 -8.83 -15.67 -10.03
CA TRP A 86 -7.43 -15.75 -10.41
C TRP A 86 -6.52 -15.64 -9.20
N LEU A 87 -6.79 -14.71 -8.28
CA LEU A 87 -6.01 -14.55 -7.06
C LEU A 87 -6.07 -15.79 -6.17
N THR A 88 -7.24 -16.43 -6.07
CA THR A 88 -7.41 -17.69 -5.33
C THR A 88 -6.54 -18.79 -5.91
N LEU A 89 -6.55 -18.98 -7.24
CA LEU A 89 -5.70 -19.99 -7.88
C LEU A 89 -4.21 -19.68 -7.71
N PHE A 90 -3.83 -18.41 -7.85
CA PHE A 90 -2.45 -17.97 -7.70
C PHE A 90 -1.92 -18.16 -6.28
N LEU A 91 -2.70 -17.84 -5.25
CA LEU A 91 -2.27 -18.02 -3.86
C LEU A 91 -2.22 -19.50 -3.43
N LYS A 92 -2.95 -20.39 -4.12
CA LYS A 92 -2.83 -21.86 -3.91
C LYS A 92 -1.54 -22.42 -4.50
N ASP A 93 -1.20 -22.03 -5.72
CA ASP A 93 0.01 -22.50 -6.39
C ASP A 93 0.59 -21.44 -7.36
N PRO A 94 1.47 -20.56 -6.86
CA PRO A 94 2.08 -19.52 -7.70
C PRO A 94 2.96 -20.09 -8.83
N GLU A 95 3.65 -21.21 -8.60
CA GLU A 95 4.57 -21.82 -9.57
C GLU A 95 3.79 -22.44 -10.73
N ALA A 96 2.62 -23.04 -10.47
CA ALA A 96 1.77 -23.58 -11.52
C ALA A 96 1.31 -22.51 -12.53
N LEU A 97 1.08 -21.27 -12.07
CA LEU A 97 0.65 -20.17 -12.95
C LEU A 97 1.81 -19.43 -13.63
N TYR A 98 3.01 -19.42 -13.03
CA TYR A 98 4.19 -18.77 -13.60
C TYR A 98 5.44 -19.66 -13.52
N PRO A 99 5.47 -20.78 -14.28
CA PRO A 99 6.60 -21.70 -14.24
C PRO A 99 7.88 -21.03 -14.77
N GLY A 100 8.99 -21.18 -14.03
CA GLY A 100 10.31 -20.69 -14.44
C GLY A 100 10.49 -19.16 -14.42
N GLN A 101 9.55 -18.42 -13.85
CA GLN A 101 9.65 -16.97 -13.64
C GLN A 101 10.17 -16.65 -12.23
N ARG A 102 10.16 -15.36 -11.84
CA ARG A 102 10.42 -14.94 -10.45
C ARG A 102 9.47 -15.67 -9.51
N LYS A 103 10.02 -16.45 -8.58
CA LYS A 103 9.27 -17.37 -7.73
C LYS A 103 8.70 -16.64 -6.53
N MET A 104 7.38 -16.69 -6.38
CA MET A 104 6.71 -16.39 -5.12
C MET A 104 6.71 -17.66 -4.26
N VAL A 105 6.96 -17.51 -2.95
CA VAL A 105 6.88 -18.62 -1.99
C VAL A 105 5.45 -19.14 -1.95
N ASN A 106 5.27 -20.47 -1.99
CA ASN A 106 3.99 -21.07 -1.66
C ASN A 106 3.89 -21.18 -0.13
N TYR A 107 3.04 -20.35 0.46
CA TYR A 107 2.83 -20.31 1.91
C TYR A 107 1.91 -21.42 2.43
N HIS A 108 1.32 -22.22 1.54
CA HIS A 108 0.36 -23.27 1.88
C HIS A 108 -0.82 -22.75 2.71
N PHE A 109 -1.31 -21.55 2.38
CA PHE A 109 -2.48 -20.96 3.01
C PHE A 109 -3.71 -21.85 2.86
N SER A 110 -4.51 -21.91 3.91
CA SER A 110 -5.86 -22.46 3.88
C SER A 110 -6.79 -21.61 2.99
N ASP A 111 -7.90 -22.19 2.54
CA ASP A 111 -8.90 -21.46 1.74
C ASP A 111 -9.44 -20.20 2.47
N ALA A 112 -9.53 -20.24 3.81
CA ALA A 112 -9.93 -19.11 4.62
C ALA A 112 -8.87 -17.99 4.63
N GLU A 113 -7.60 -18.34 4.80
CA GLU A 113 -6.49 -17.36 4.75
C GLU A 113 -6.36 -16.72 3.38
N ILE A 114 -6.55 -17.50 2.30
CA ILE A 114 -6.58 -16.98 0.93
C ILE A 114 -7.70 -15.96 0.77
N ALA A 115 -8.91 -16.29 1.23
CA ALA A 115 -10.05 -15.37 1.19
C ALA A 115 -9.78 -14.08 1.98
N ASP A 116 -9.17 -14.18 3.16
CA ASP A 116 -8.80 -13.02 3.99
C ASP A 116 -7.76 -12.13 3.28
N VAL A 117 -6.70 -12.71 2.69
CA VAL A 117 -5.70 -11.96 1.91
C VAL A 117 -6.34 -11.27 0.71
N ILE A 118 -7.25 -11.94 0.01
CA ILE A 118 -7.97 -11.36 -1.13
C ILE A 118 -8.88 -10.22 -0.67
N ALA A 119 -9.57 -10.36 0.47
CA ALA A 119 -10.37 -9.30 1.06
C ALA A 119 -9.52 -8.06 1.39
N PHE A 120 -8.32 -8.27 1.95
CA PHE A 120 -7.35 -7.21 2.17
C PHE A 120 -6.91 -6.54 0.86
N LEU A 121 -6.51 -7.30 -0.16
CA LEU A 121 -6.09 -6.75 -1.46
C LEU A 121 -7.23 -6.02 -2.19
N LYS A 122 -8.49 -6.47 -2.02
CA LYS A 122 -9.67 -5.76 -2.52
C LYS A 122 -9.81 -4.41 -1.86
N TRP A 123 -9.76 -4.37 -0.52
CA TRP A 123 -9.83 -3.11 0.23
C TRP A 123 -8.69 -2.15 -0.15
N VAL A 124 -7.46 -2.66 -0.26
CA VAL A 124 -6.29 -1.90 -0.75
C VAL A 124 -6.60 -1.25 -2.10
N GLY A 125 -7.19 -2.00 -3.04
CA GLY A 125 -7.56 -1.47 -4.36
C GLY A 125 -8.64 -0.40 -4.35
N GLU A 126 -9.41 -0.26 -3.28
CA GLU A 126 -10.46 0.75 -3.14
C GLU A 126 -10.01 2.05 -2.45
N VAL A 127 -8.81 2.06 -1.85
CA VAL A 127 -8.24 3.25 -1.21
C VAL A 127 -8.05 4.37 -2.23
N ASP A 128 -8.47 5.59 -1.87
CA ASP A 128 -8.23 6.79 -2.65
C ASP A 128 -6.80 7.31 -2.42
N LEU A 129 -5.95 7.09 -3.43
CA LEU A 129 -4.55 7.46 -3.43
C LEU A 129 -4.28 8.69 -4.31
N ASN A 130 -5.25 9.60 -4.43
CA ASN A 130 -5.13 10.83 -5.23
C ASN A 130 -4.68 10.57 -6.68
N GLY A 131 -5.17 9.49 -7.29
CA GLY A 131 -4.87 9.11 -8.68
C GLY A 131 -3.72 8.11 -8.87
N PHE A 132 -3.12 7.59 -7.80
CA PHE A 132 -2.18 6.46 -7.90
C PHE A 132 -2.90 5.09 -7.89
N PRO A 133 -2.36 4.06 -8.59
CA PRO A 133 -1.37 4.19 -9.66
C PRO A 133 -2.01 4.80 -10.91
N ALA A 134 -1.21 5.50 -11.71
CA ALA A 134 -1.69 6.05 -12.97
C ALA A 134 -2.20 4.93 -13.89
N LYS A 135 -3.30 5.20 -14.60
CA LYS A 135 -3.84 4.25 -15.58
C LYS A 135 -2.82 4.00 -16.70
N PRO A 136 -2.65 2.76 -17.17
CA PRO A 136 -1.74 2.47 -18.29
C PRO A 136 -2.16 3.26 -19.54
N THR A 137 -1.19 3.93 -20.17
CA THR A 137 -1.41 4.69 -21.42
C THR A 137 -1.76 3.77 -22.60
N LEU A 138 -1.27 2.53 -22.58
CA LEU A 138 -1.48 1.53 -23.63
C LEU A 138 -2.93 0.99 -23.73
N SER A 139 -3.79 1.27 -22.75
CA SER A 139 -5.22 0.89 -22.80
C SER A 139 -6.10 1.98 -23.44
N GLN A 140 -5.55 3.16 -23.75
CA GLN A 140 -6.33 4.31 -24.24
C GLN A 140 -6.40 4.39 -25.77
N THR A 141 -5.69 3.53 -26.48
CA THR A 141 -5.85 3.32 -27.93
C THR A 141 -6.92 2.25 -28.17
N LYS A 142 -8.18 2.66 -28.12
CA LYS A 142 -9.29 2.03 -28.84
C LYS A 142 -10.05 3.11 -29.58
#